data_AF-A0A3S2C8A6-F1
#
_entry.id   AF-A0A3S2C8A6-F1
#
_cell.length_a   1.000
_cell.length_b   1.000
_cell.length_c   1.000
_cell.angle_alpha   90.00
_cell.angle_beta   90.00
_cell.angle_gamma   90.00
#
_symmetry.space_group_name_H-M   'P 1'
#
loop_
_entity.id
_entity.type
_entity.pdbx_description
1 polymer ?
#
loop_
_entity_poly.entity_id
_entity_poly.type
_entity_poly.pdbx_seq_one_letter_code
_entity_poly.pdbx_strand_id
1 'polypeptide(L)'
;EVSLPAEIRCITALAYADDGTLWLANGSAEHAPSQWAADLMKKGATGSLWKRDAAGGDFHKVASDIAFPYGLHSVGRDVLVSESWRHQLVRFDGATGNRSTILAHLPGYPARLSPSADGGAWLTLFAPRNRLIEFVLQETHYRQDMLSQVPPAYWIAPALASSRSFLEPLQCGGIRTMGIHKPWSPSRSYGLVVRLDQKMQPQFSLHSRANGTRHGICSVAEKDGLLFIASRGGDCVLAIDLASGGF
;
A
#
# COMPACT_ATOMS: atom_id res chain seq x y z
N GLU A 1 -28.44 8.96 -4.09
CA GLU A 1 -27.57 7.81 -4.45
C GLU A 1 -26.47 8.30 -5.36
N VAL A 2 -25.20 7.93 -5.14
CA VAL A 2 -24.10 8.32 -6.03
C VAL A 2 -23.86 7.15 -6.98
N SER A 3 -24.09 7.37 -8.28
CA SER A 3 -23.80 6.36 -9.31
C SER A 3 -22.28 6.31 -9.55
N LEU A 4 -21.68 5.13 -9.42
CA LEU A 4 -20.28 4.92 -9.77
C LEU A 4 -20.18 4.44 -11.21
N PRO A 5 -19.26 4.99 -12.03
CA PRO A 5 -18.92 4.42 -13.33
C PRO A 5 -18.60 2.92 -13.20
N ALA A 6 -19.05 2.10 -14.16
CA ALA A 6 -18.91 0.63 -14.12
C ALA A 6 -17.45 0.10 -14.05
N GLU A 7 -16.49 0.97 -14.38
CA GLU A 7 -15.05 0.70 -14.26
C GLU A 7 -14.57 0.75 -12.79
N ILE A 8 -15.21 1.54 -11.94
CA ILE A 8 -14.88 1.64 -10.52
C ILE A 8 -15.42 0.42 -9.79
N ARG A 9 -14.52 -0.52 -9.49
CA ARG A 9 -14.86 -1.76 -8.75
C ARG A 9 -13.88 -2.11 -7.64
N CYS A 10 -12.72 -1.47 -7.64
CA CYS A 10 -11.62 -1.74 -6.73
C CYS A 10 -11.25 -0.46 -5.97
N ILE A 11 -12.17 0.08 -5.18
CA ILE A 11 -11.90 1.29 -4.40
C ILE A 11 -10.86 0.98 -3.33
N THR A 12 -9.69 1.58 -3.45
CA THR A 12 -8.53 1.33 -2.58
C THR A 12 -8.26 2.50 -1.63
N ALA A 13 -8.54 3.73 -2.08
CA ALA A 13 -8.36 4.94 -1.27
C ALA A 13 -9.31 6.06 -1.71
N LEU A 14 -9.59 6.96 -0.77
CA LEU A 14 -10.33 8.20 -0.94
C LEU A 14 -9.55 9.32 -0.26
N ALA A 15 -9.61 10.54 -0.79
CA ALA A 15 -9.07 11.74 -0.14
C ALA A 15 -9.91 12.96 -0.47
N TYR A 16 -10.22 13.77 0.54
CA TYR A 16 -10.83 15.08 0.33
C TYR A 16 -9.73 16.13 0.16
N ALA A 17 -9.88 17.00 -0.83
CA ALA A 17 -9.13 18.26 -0.89
C ALA A 17 -9.86 19.35 -0.08
N ASP A 18 -9.14 20.43 0.22
CA ASP A 18 -9.65 21.53 1.05
C ASP A 18 -10.85 22.26 0.42
N ASP A 19 -10.95 22.25 -0.91
CA ASP A 19 -12.08 22.83 -1.65
C ASP A 19 -13.34 21.95 -1.64
N GLY A 20 -13.29 20.77 -0.99
CA GLY A 20 -14.36 19.79 -0.91
C GLY A 20 -14.38 18.77 -2.06
N THR A 21 -13.44 18.85 -3.00
CA THR A 21 -13.23 17.83 -4.03
C THR A 21 -12.98 16.47 -3.38
N LEU A 22 -13.61 15.41 -3.88
CA LEU A 22 -13.34 14.03 -3.50
C LEU A 22 -12.52 13.31 -4.58
N TRP A 23 -11.33 12.86 -4.20
CA TRP A 23 -10.48 11.98 -4.99
C TRP A 23 -10.76 10.52 -4.66
N LEU A 24 -10.70 9.66 -5.68
CA LEU A 24 -10.91 8.22 -5.57
C LEU A 24 -9.85 7.46 -6.37
N ALA A 25 -9.24 6.48 -5.72
CA ALA A 25 -8.33 5.53 -6.35
C ALA A 25 -9.08 4.22 -6.63
N ASN A 26 -9.06 3.80 -7.88
CA ASN A 26 -9.49 2.48 -8.32
C ASN A 26 -8.22 1.63 -8.55
N GLY A 27 -7.98 0.64 -7.69
CA GLY A 27 -6.76 -0.17 -7.70
C GLY A 27 -6.57 -1.02 -8.96
N SER A 28 -7.67 -1.54 -9.51
CA SER A 28 -7.68 -2.43 -10.67
C SER A 28 -9.04 -2.39 -11.37
N ALA A 29 -9.04 -2.44 -12.70
CA ALA A 29 -10.25 -2.64 -13.49
C ALA A 29 -10.67 -4.12 -13.58
N GLU A 30 -9.81 -5.04 -13.17
CA GLU A 30 -9.99 -6.48 -13.35
C GLU A 30 -10.21 -7.24 -12.04
N HIS A 31 -9.59 -6.78 -10.96
CA HIS A 31 -9.56 -7.48 -9.67
C HIS A 31 -10.25 -6.68 -8.58
N ALA A 32 -11.00 -7.37 -7.71
CA ALA A 32 -11.52 -6.77 -6.48
C ALA A 32 -10.38 -6.43 -5.50
N PRO A 33 -10.60 -5.55 -4.51
CA PRO A 33 -9.55 -5.19 -3.54
C PRO A 33 -9.00 -6.39 -2.75
N SER A 34 -9.78 -7.46 -2.55
CA SER A 34 -9.34 -8.70 -1.90
C SER A 34 -8.41 -9.55 -2.77
N GLN A 35 -8.37 -9.31 -4.07
CA GLN A 35 -7.59 -10.06 -5.07
C GLN A 35 -6.29 -9.35 -5.47
N TRP A 36 -5.83 -8.38 -4.68
CA TRP A 36 -4.61 -7.59 -4.93
C TRP A 36 -3.37 -8.43 -5.26
N ALA A 37 -3.19 -9.59 -4.62
CA ALA A 37 -2.05 -10.46 -4.89
C ALA A 37 -2.11 -11.05 -6.30
N ALA A 38 -3.32 -11.39 -6.79
CA ALA A 38 -3.52 -11.84 -8.17
C ALA A 38 -3.26 -10.72 -9.17
N ASP A 39 -3.67 -9.49 -8.85
CA ASP A 39 -3.40 -8.31 -9.67
C ASP A 39 -1.89 -8.07 -9.83
N LEU A 40 -1.14 -8.04 -8.72
CA LEU A 40 0.33 -7.96 -8.77
C LEU A 40 0.93 -9.12 -9.57
N MET A 41 0.50 -10.35 -9.30
CA MET A 41 1.06 -11.52 -9.97
C MET A 41 0.73 -11.57 -11.46
N LYS A 42 -0.29 -10.86 -11.93
CA LYS A 42 -0.53 -10.64 -13.35
C LYS A 42 0.20 -9.43 -13.93
N LYS A 43 0.99 -8.71 -13.13
CA LYS A 43 1.62 -7.41 -13.47
C LYS A 43 0.57 -6.36 -13.84
N GLY A 44 -0.52 -6.30 -13.06
CA GLY A 44 -1.60 -5.36 -13.24
C GLY A 44 -1.11 -3.92 -13.27
N ALA A 45 -1.68 -3.13 -14.17
CA ALA A 45 -1.48 -1.69 -14.23
C ALA A 45 -2.76 -0.96 -14.64
N THR A 46 -3.93 -1.57 -14.46
CA THR A 46 -5.22 -1.04 -14.91
C THR A 46 -5.89 -0.11 -13.89
N GLY A 47 -5.15 0.32 -12.87
CA GLY A 47 -5.65 1.24 -11.87
C GLY A 47 -5.86 2.64 -12.44
N SER A 48 -6.79 3.38 -11.83
CA SER A 48 -7.20 4.70 -12.29
C SER A 48 -7.50 5.66 -11.13
N LEU A 49 -7.34 6.95 -11.41
CA LEU A 49 -7.61 8.05 -10.50
C LEU A 49 -8.84 8.81 -10.97
N TRP A 50 -9.75 9.09 -10.04
CA TRP A 50 -11.01 9.75 -10.30
C TRP A 50 -11.20 10.93 -9.35
N LYS A 51 -11.94 11.94 -9.82
CA LYS A 51 -12.27 13.16 -9.09
C LYS A 51 -13.76 13.42 -9.16
N ARG A 52 -14.34 13.92 -8.07
CA ARG A 52 -15.70 14.45 -8.00
C ARG A 52 -15.66 15.82 -7.35
N ASP A 53 -16.28 16.81 -7.97
CA ASP A 53 -16.26 18.18 -7.47
C ASP A 53 -17.12 18.34 -6.21
N ALA A 54 -16.79 19.37 -5.41
CA ALA A 54 -17.47 19.67 -4.15
C ALA A 54 -18.96 19.98 -4.31
N ALA A 55 -19.34 20.58 -5.44
CA ALA A 55 -20.73 20.84 -5.81
C ALA A 55 -21.54 19.56 -6.09
N GLY A 56 -20.89 18.40 -6.13
CA GLY A 56 -21.50 17.11 -6.46
C GLY A 56 -21.28 16.72 -7.93
N GLY A 57 -22.22 15.96 -8.48
CA GLY A 57 -22.10 15.37 -9.83
C GLY A 57 -21.46 13.98 -9.83
N ASP A 58 -21.06 13.53 -11.01
CA ASP A 58 -20.46 12.21 -11.24
C ASP A 58 -18.94 12.24 -11.03
N PHE A 59 -18.34 11.05 -10.89
CA PHE A 59 -16.89 10.93 -10.90
C PHE A 59 -16.34 11.04 -12.32
N HIS A 60 -15.32 11.89 -12.51
CA HIS A 60 -14.57 12.04 -13.73
C HIS A 60 -13.19 11.39 -13.60
N LYS A 61 -12.76 10.64 -14.61
CA LYS A 61 -11.44 10.02 -14.63
C LYS A 61 -10.38 11.08 -14.92
N VAL A 62 -9.35 11.15 -14.07
CA VAL A 62 -8.21 12.07 -14.20
C VAL A 62 -6.99 11.37 -14.78
N ALA A 63 -6.76 10.11 -14.41
CA ALA A 63 -5.64 9.32 -14.94
C ALA A 63 -5.95 7.82 -14.96
N SER A 64 -5.25 7.10 -15.83
CA SER A 64 -5.25 5.64 -15.98
C SER A 64 -3.83 5.09 -15.89
N ASP A 65 -3.69 3.78 -16.09
CA ASP A 65 -2.40 3.08 -16.23
C ASP A 65 -1.51 3.16 -14.98
N ILE A 66 -2.18 3.22 -13.81
CA ILE A 66 -1.56 3.29 -12.49
C ILE A 66 -1.47 1.87 -11.93
N ALA A 67 -0.27 1.45 -11.53
CA ALA A 67 -0.01 0.12 -11.00
C ALA A 67 -0.43 0.02 -9.53
N PHE A 68 -1.74 -0.16 -9.34
CA PHE A 68 -2.44 -0.32 -8.06
C PHE A 68 -2.27 0.89 -7.14
N PRO A 69 -2.98 2.01 -7.43
CA PRO A 69 -3.02 3.15 -6.53
C PRO A 69 -3.68 2.73 -5.22
N TYR A 70 -2.97 2.83 -4.08
CA TYR A 70 -3.47 2.33 -2.79
C TYR A 70 -3.57 3.39 -1.68
N GLY A 71 -3.24 4.62 -1.99
CA GLY A 71 -3.19 5.72 -1.04
C GLY A 71 -3.28 7.03 -1.78
N LEU A 72 -4.03 7.97 -1.20
CA LEU A 72 -4.26 9.29 -1.75
C LEU A 72 -3.99 10.34 -0.67
N HIS A 73 -3.34 11.43 -1.04
CA HIS A 73 -3.18 12.61 -0.21
C HIS A 73 -3.28 13.86 -1.09
N SER A 74 -4.31 14.67 -0.87
CA SER A 74 -4.52 15.92 -1.62
C SER A 74 -3.47 16.96 -1.26
N VAL A 75 -2.96 17.67 -2.26
CA VAL A 75 -2.00 18.77 -2.07
C VAL A 75 -2.47 19.95 -2.92
N GLY A 76 -3.21 20.86 -2.30
CA GLY A 76 -3.92 21.92 -3.02
C GLY A 76 -4.89 21.31 -4.05
N ARG A 77 -4.69 21.64 -5.33
CA ARG A 77 -5.50 21.11 -6.43
C ARG A 77 -5.03 19.74 -6.95
N ASP A 78 -3.85 19.30 -6.54
CA ASP A 78 -3.21 18.07 -7.01
C ASP A 78 -3.42 16.93 -6.01
N VAL A 79 -3.00 15.73 -6.39
CA VAL A 79 -3.06 14.58 -5.50
C VAL A 79 -1.80 13.73 -5.60
N LEU A 80 -1.29 13.35 -4.43
CA LEU A 80 -0.26 12.32 -4.29
C LEU A 80 -0.91 10.95 -4.26
N VAL A 81 -0.31 10.02 -4.99
CA VAL A 81 -0.77 8.65 -5.15
C VAL A 81 0.38 7.72 -4.82
N SER A 82 0.16 6.81 -3.86
CA SER A 82 1.07 5.70 -3.65
C SER A 82 0.80 4.60 -4.68
N GLU A 83 1.77 4.31 -5.54
CA GLU A 83 1.66 3.28 -6.58
C GLU A 83 2.34 1.98 -6.10
N SER A 84 1.54 1.02 -5.63
CA SER A 84 2.05 -0.14 -4.89
C SER A 84 3.00 -1.00 -5.72
N TRP A 85 2.63 -1.32 -6.97
CA TRP A 85 3.42 -2.25 -7.80
C TRP A 85 4.66 -1.61 -8.43
N ARG A 86 4.78 -0.28 -8.40
CA ARG A 86 5.98 0.45 -8.83
C ARG A 86 6.82 0.97 -7.66
N HIS A 87 6.42 0.70 -6.42
CA HIS A 87 7.17 1.07 -5.22
C HIS A 87 7.51 2.57 -5.16
N GLN A 88 6.53 3.41 -5.45
CA GLN A 88 6.77 4.85 -5.59
C GLN A 88 5.59 5.70 -5.09
N LEU A 89 5.90 6.96 -4.82
CA LEU A 89 4.93 8.03 -4.60
C LEU A 89 4.98 8.94 -5.83
N VAL A 90 3.83 9.15 -6.46
CA VAL A 90 3.70 10.00 -7.65
C VAL A 90 2.68 11.10 -7.38
N ARG A 91 2.87 12.25 -8.00
CA ARG A 91 1.92 13.37 -8.00
C ARG A 91 1.21 13.43 -9.33
N PHE A 92 -0.10 13.61 -9.30
CA PHE A 92 -0.91 13.94 -10.47
C PHE A 92 -1.37 15.39 -10.36
N ASP A 93 -1.14 16.17 -11.42
CA ASP A 93 -1.72 17.51 -11.53
C ASP A 93 -3.24 17.37 -11.72
N GLY A 94 -4.01 18.05 -10.89
CA GLY A 94 -5.45 17.82 -10.81
C GLY A 94 -6.26 18.38 -11.99
N ALA A 95 -5.66 19.21 -12.85
CA ALA A 95 -6.31 19.77 -14.04
C ALA A 95 -5.93 19.00 -15.31
N THR A 96 -4.66 18.61 -15.43
CA THR A 96 -4.09 18.00 -16.63
C THR A 96 -3.95 16.49 -16.54
N GLY A 97 -3.95 15.93 -15.32
CA GLY A 97 -3.65 14.51 -15.09
C GLY A 97 -2.17 14.17 -15.31
N ASN A 98 -1.30 15.16 -15.51
CA ASN A 98 0.13 14.94 -15.72
C ASN A 98 0.78 14.35 -14.46
N ARG A 99 1.59 13.30 -14.65
CA ARG A 99 2.28 12.60 -13.57
C ARG A 99 3.71 13.08 -13.37
N SER A 100 4.16 13.18 -12.12
CA SER A 100 5.57 13.33 -11.74
C SER A 100 5.93 12.44 -10.55
N THR A 101 7.15 11.92 -10.50
CA THR A 101 7.60 11.06 -9.40
C THR A 101 8.14 11.92 -8.26
N ILE A 102 7.66 11.65 -7.03
CA ILE A 102 8.06 12.35 -5.81
C ILE A 102 9.07 11.51 -5.01
N LEU A 103 8.76 10.23 -4.82
CA LEU A 103 9.68 9.25 -4.25
C LEU A 103 9.68 8.00 -5.12
N ALA A 104 10.86 7.46 -5.39
CA ALA A 104 11.03 6.21 -6.12
C ALA A 104 11.72 5.16 -5.24
N HIS A 105 11.72 3.91 -5.68
CA HIS A 105 12.50 2.82 -5.08
C HIS A 105 12.20 2.58 -3.59
N LEU A 106 10.94 2.73 -3.19
CA LEU A 106 10.53 2.45 -1.82
C LEU A 106 10.89 1.00 -1.42
N PRO A 107 11.27 0.76 -0.15
CA PRO A 107 11.74 -0.55 0.30
C PRO A 107 10.61 -1.59 0.45
N GLY A 108 9.37 -1.24 0.09
CA GLY A 108 8.19 -2.07 0.23
C GLY A 108 7.08 -1.67 -0.72
N TYR A 109 5.93 -2.30 -0.57
CA TYR A 109 4.72 -1.97 -1.29
C TYR A 109 3.96 -0.90 -0.50
N PRO A 110 3.89 0.36 -0.99
CA PRO A 110 3.19 1.41 -0.28
C PRO A 110 1.67 1.18 -0.30
N ALA A 111 0.99 1.58 0.78
CA ALA A 111 -0.46 1.60 0.94
C ALA A 111 -0.93 3.03 1.25
N ARG A 112 -1.87 3.22 2.18
CA ARG A 112 -2.50 4.52 2.38
C ARG A 112 -1.53 5.59 2.85
N LEU A 113 -1.86 6.81 2.43
CA LEU A 113 -1.34 8.07 2.92
C LEU A 113 -2.37 8.68 3.88
N SER A 114 -1.92 9.35 4.93
CA SER A 114 -2.77 10.19 5.78
C SER A 114 -2.05 11.51 6.09
N PRO A 115 -2.75 12.62 6.31
CA PRO A 115 -2.09 13.86 6.74
C PRO A 115 -1.40 13.66 8.10
N SER A 116 -0.29 14.38 8.31
CA SER A 116 0.32 14.58 9.62
C SER A 116 0.07 16.01 10.12
N ALA A 117 0.13 16.24 11.43
CA ALA A 117 -0.23 17.54 12.02
C ALA A 117 0.73 18.68 11.63
N ASP A 118 1.94 18.37 11.17
CA ASP A 118 2.95 19.34 10.71
C ASP A 118 2.84 19.70 9.22
N GLY A 119 1.76 19.26 8.55
CA GLY A 119 1.51 19.52 7.13
C GLY A 119 2.24 18.56 6.18
N GLY A 120 2.90 17.52 6.71
CA GLY A 120 3.41 16.41 5.92
C GLY A 120 2.36 15.30 5.74
N ALA A 121 2.86 14.07 5.61
CA ALA A 121 2.01 12.89 5.53
C ALA A 121 2.63 11.68 6.22
N TRP A 122 1.78 10.77 6.68
CA TRP A 122 2.19 9.41 7.02
C TRP A 122 1.99 8.49 5.82
N LEU A 123 3.01 7.68 5.52
CA LEU A 123 2.97 6.64 4.49
C LEU A 123 3.05 5.27 5.15
N THR A 124 2.16 4.37 4.75
CA THR A 124 2.20 2.96 5.18
C THR A 124 2.82 2.07 4.11
N LEU A 125 3.56 1.03 4.51
CA LEU A 125 4.01 -0.03 3.62
C LEU A 125 3.61 -1.38 4.21
N PHE A 126 2.81 -2.14 3.45
CA PHE A 126 2.13 -3.33 3.96
C PHE A 126 2.94 -4.62 3.82
N ALA A 127 3.93 -4.63 2.92
CA ALA A 127 4.83 -5.75 2.70
C ALA A 127 6.20 -5.24 2.22
N PRO A 128 7.30 -5.96 2.51
CA PRO A 128 8.63 -5.55 2.10
C PRO A 128 8.90 -5.97 0.65
N ARG A 129 9.81 -5.27 -0.02
CA ARG A 129 10.28 -5.69 -1.34
C ARG A 129 11.26 -6.83 -1.16
N ASN A 130 10.92 -8.01 -1.67
CA ASN A 130 11.66 -9.23 -1.39
C ASN A 130 12.27 -9.83 -2.66
N ARG A 131 13.56 -10.20 -2.60
CA ARG A 131 14.30 -10.78 -3.73
C ARG A 131 13.59 -11.97 -4.38
N LEU A 132 12.99 -12.87 -3.59
CA LEU A 132 12.30 -14.04 -4.12
C LEU A 132 11.04 -13.65 -4.89
N ILE A 133 10.29 -12.66 -4.39
CA ILE A 133 9.09 -12.14 -5.08
C ILE A 133 9.49 -11.42 -6.37
N GLU A 134 10.54 -10.58 -6.32
CA GLU A 134 11.04 -9.88 -7.50
C GLU A 134 11.52 -10.85 -8.57
N PHE A 135 12.19 -11.95 -8.19
CA PHE A 135 12.58 -13.02 -9.09
C PHE A 135 11.36 -13.67 -9.74
N VAL A 136 10.35 -14.07 -8.96
CA VAL A 136 9.11 -14.67 -9.51
C VAL A 136 8.39 -13.71 -10.45
N LEU A 137 8.38 -12.41 -10.17
CA LEU A 137 7.82 -11.42 -11.09
C LEU A 137 8.61 -11.32 -12.41
N GLN A 138 9.89 -11.67 -12.44
CA GLN A 138 10.71 -11.69 -13.66
C GLN A 138 10.52 -13.00 -14.45
N GLU A 139 10.28 -14.12 -13.77
CA GLU A 139 10.15 -15.45 -14.38
C GLU A 139 8.73 -15.76 -14.88
N THR A 140 8.45 -15.43 -16.15
CA THR A 140 7.10 -15.53 -16.74
C THR A 140 6.48 -16.92 -16.64
N HIS A 141 7.19 -17.97 -17.08
CA HIS A 141 6.65 -19.34 -17.09
C HIS A 141 6.42 -19.86 -15.66
N TYR A 142 7.42 -19.71 -14.79
CA TYR A 142 7.30 -20.11 -13.37
C TYR A 142 6.10 -19.44 -12.70
N ARG A 143 5.91 -18.13 -12.92
CA ARG A 143 4.78 -17.38 -12.37
C ARG A 143 3.44 -17.87 -12.92
N GLN A 144 3.35 -18.20 -14.21
CA GLN A 144 2.12 -18.72 -14.81
C GLN A 144 1.78 -20.13 -14.30
N ASP A 145 2.77 -20.99 -14.13
CA ASP A 145 2.60 -22.31 -13.53
C ASP A 145 2.14 -22.19 -12.08
N MET A 146 2.77 -21.30 -11.30
CA MET A 146 2.35 -21.01 -9.92
C MET A 146 0.89 -20.53 -9.87
N LEU A 147 0.51 -19.58 -10.73
CA LEU A 147 -0.85 -19.03 -10.77
C LEU A 147 -1.92 -20.09 -11.13
N SER A 148 -1.57 -21.10 -11.91
CA SER A 148 -2.51 -22.13 -12.39
C SER A 148 -2.57 -23.37 -11.50
N GLN A 149 -1.46 -23.73 -10.83
CA GLN A 149 -1.32 -25.02 -10.14
C GLN A 149 -1.26 -24.89 -8.61
N VAL A 150 -0.87 -23.72 -8.09
CA VAL A 150 -0.67 -23.52 -6.65
C VAL A 150 -1.86 -22.75 -6.06
N PRO A 151 -2.45 -23.17 -4.92
CA PRO A 151 -3.47 -22.39 -4.24
C PRO A 151 -2.98 -20.97 -3.88
N PRO A 152 -3.79 -19.91 -4.06
CA PRO A 152 -3.34 -18.52 -3.88
C PRO A 152 -2.70 -18.20 -2.52
N ALA A 153 -3.13 -18.87 -1.45
CA ALA A 153 -2.57 -18.72 -0.11
C ALA A 153 -1.08 -19.13 -0.01
N TYR A 154 -0.59 -19.92 -0.97
CA TYR A 154 0.78 -20.47 -1.00
C TYR A 154 1.62 -19.90 -2.15
N TRP A 155 1.11 -18.92 -2.89
CA TRP A 155 1.93 -18.22 -3.89
C TRP A 155 3.12 -17.52 -3.27
N ILE A 156 4.20 -17.44 -4.03
CA ILE A 156 5.35 -16.59 -3.76
C ILE A 156 4.95 -15.13 -4.06
N ALA A 157 4.16 -14.56 -3.16
CA ALA A 157 3.64 -13.20 -3.23
C ALA A 157 3.93 -12.42 -1.94
N PRO A 158 3.81 -11.08 -1.95
CA PRO A 158 3.78 -10.31 -0.72
C PRO A 158 2.63 -10.82 0.17
N ALA A 159 2.76 -10.67 1.49
CA ALA A 159 1.75 -11.12 2.43
C ALA A 159 1.52 -10.07 3.52
N LEU A 160 0.29 -9.97 4.00
CA LEU A 160 -0.05 -9.08 5.11
C LEU A 160 0.43 -9.63 6.46
N ALA A 161 0.51 -10.95 6.58
CA ALA A 161 0.99 -11.64 7.77
C ALA A 161 1.88 -12.81 7.37
N SER A 162 2.74 -13.26 8.28
CA SER A 162 3.45 -14.53 8.12
C SER A 162 2.48 -15.68 8.41
N SER A 163 2.42 -16.67 7.51
CA SER A 163 1.55 -17.83 7.70
C SER A 163 2.10 -18.77 8.78
N ARG A 164 1.25 -19.68 9.25
CA ARG A 164 1.66 -20.80 10.12
C ARG A 164 1.73 -22.12 9.35
N SER A 165 1.43 -22.11 8.05
CA SER A 165 1.47 -23.30 7.20
C SER A 165 2.90 -23.68 6.84
N PHE A 166 3.22 -24.98 6.85
CA PHE A 166 4.50 -25.49 6.35
C PHE A 166 4.60 -25.42 4.82
N LEU A 167 3.47 -25.23 4.12
CA LEU A 167 3.40 -25.00 2.68
C LEU A 167 3.68 -23.54 2.30
N GLU A 168 3.95 -22.67 3.29
CA GLU A 168 4.33 -21.30 3.01
C GLU A 168 5.68 -21.25 2.27
N PRO A 169 5.81 -20.41 1.21
CA PRO A 169 7.09 -20.15 0.58
C PRO A 169 8.20 -19.83 1.58
N LEU A 170 9.16 -20.74 1.68
CA LEU A 170 10.31 -20.59 2.57
C LEU A 170 11.18 -19.44 2.07
N GLN A 171 11.44 -18.48 2.96
CA GLN A 171 12.49 -17.49 2.75
C GLN A 171 13.72 -17.99 3.48
N CYS A 172 14.86 -18.14 2.80
CA CYS A 172 16.05 -18.83 3.32
C CYS A 172 16.29 -18.64 4.83
N GLY A 173 16.54 -17.39 5.25
CA GLY A 173 16.82 -17.05 6.66
C GLY A 173 15.62 -17.14 7.61
N GLY A 174 14.40 -17.30 7.09
CA GLY A 174 13.13 -17.46 7.81
C GLY A 174 12.74 -18.90 8.13
N ILE A 175 13.57 -19.88 7.78
CA ILE A 175 13.41 -21.26 8.25
C ILE A 175 13.39 -21.24 9.79
N ARG A 176 12.30 -21.73 10.38
CA ARG A 176 12.22 -21.97 11.82
C ARG A 176 13.17 -23.11 12.17
N THR A 177 14.30 -22.79 12.78
CA THR A 177 15.21 -23.79 13.34
C THR A 177 14.79 -24.02 14.79
N MET A 178 14.50 -25.26 15.18
CA MET A 178 14.09 -25.61 16.56
C MET A 178 12.84 -24.83 17.05
N GLY A 179 11.91 -24.50 16.14
CA GLY A 179 10.70 -23.73 16.45
C GLY A 179 10.91 -22.21 16.59
N ILE A 180 12.15 -21.72 16.48
CA ILE A 180 12.48 -20.29 16.64
C ILE A 180 12.53 -19.60 15.27
N HIS A 181 11.78 -18.51 15.12
CA HIS A 181 11.89 -17.60 13.99
C HIS A 181 12.91 -16.50 14.31
N LYS A 182 13.97 -16.40 13.51
CA LYS A 182 15.07 -15.46 13.75
C LYS A 182 14.57 -14.02 13.61
N PRO A 183 14.83 -13.11 14.58
CA PRO A 183 14.38 -11.72 14.51
C PRO A 183 14.86 -10.91 13.28
N TRP A 184 15.92 -11.38 12.62
CA TRP A 184 16.54 -10.78 11.43
C TRP A 184 16.25 -11.55 10.13
N SER A 185 15.38 -12.56 10.17
CA SER A 185 15.03 -13.30 8.95
C SER A 185 14.34 -12.39 7.94
N PRO A 186 14.56 -12.59 6.64
CA PRO A 186 13.68 -12.03 5.64
C PRO A 186 12.23 -12.46 5.94
N SER A 187 11.32 -11.48 6.00
CA SER A 187 9.90 -11.71 6.18
C SER A 187 9.13 -11.39 4.90
N ARG A 188 8.04 -12.12 4.66
CA ARG A 188 7.07 -11.84 3.57
C ARG A 188 6.09 -10.73 3.90
N SER A 189 5.95 -10.48 5.20
CA SER A 189 5.08 -9.47 5.76
C SER A 189 5.90 -8.47 6.55
N TYR A 190 5.46 -7.23 6.55
CA TYR A 190 6.18 -6.14 7.18
C TYR A 190 5.18 -5.18 7.80
N GLY A 191 5.59 -4.50 8.86
CA GLY A 191 4.81 -3.39 9.38
C GLY A 191 5.69 -2.17 9.41
N LEU A 192 5.50 -1.27 8.44
CA LEU A 192 6.26 -0.05 8.33
C LEU A 192 5.31 1.13 8.17
N VAL A 193 5.50 2.12 9.02
CA VAL A 193 4.90 3.45 8.93
C VAL A 193 6.03 4.46 8.83
N VAL A 194 5.95 5.39 7.90
CA VAL A 194 6.97 6.41 7.65
C VAL A 194 6.32 7.78 7.79
N ARG A 195 6.94 8.67 8.57
CA ARG A 195 6.58 10.10 8.59
C ARG A 195 7.31 10.79 7.45
N LEU A 196 6.56 11.52 6.65
CA LEU A 196 7.06 12.37 5.57
C LEU A 196 6.87 13.83 5.95
N ASP A 197 7.83 14.68 5.61
CA ASP A 197 7.71 16.13 5.77
C ASP A 197 6.79 16.76 4.70
N GLN A 198 6.64 18.08 4.72
CA GLN A 198 5.85 18.85 3.74
C GLN A 198 6.35 18.71 2.29
N LYS A 199 7.62 18.33 2.09
CA LYS A 199 8.23 18.04 0.78
C LYS A 199 8.20 16.53 0.45
N MET A 200 7.43 15.77 1.23
CA MET A 200 7.28 14.32 1.14
C MET A 200 8.61 13.57 1.31
N GLN A 201 9.56 14.13 2.06
CA GLN A 201 10.81 13.46 2.39
C GLN A 201 10.68 12.66 3.69
N PRO A 202 11.15 11.39 3.74
CA PRO A 202 11.13 10.59 4.96
C PRO A 202 11.91 11.25 6.10
N GLN A 203 11.29 11.36 7.28
CA GLN A 203 11.91 11.86 8.50
C GLN A 203 12.30 10.73 9.46
N PHE A 204 11.35 9.84 9.75
CA PHE A 204 11.56 8.63 10.55
C PHE A 204 10.52 7.58 10.21
N SER A 205 10.67 6.40 10.80
CA SER A 205 9.72 5.32 10.61
C SER A 205 9.59 4.40 11.83
N LEU A 206 8.40 3.79 11.96
CA LEU A 206 8.05 2.82 13.01
C LEU A 206 7.91 1.44 12.38
N HIS A 207 8.66 0.46 12.89
CA HIS A 207 8.81 -0.84 12.25
C HIS A 207 8.50 -1.98 13.22
N SER A 208 7.70 -2.95 12.78
CA SER A 208 7.64 -4.26 13.45
C SER A 208 8.87 -5.09 13.10
N ARG A 209 9.42 -5.79 14.10
CA ARG A 209 10.48 -6.80 13.88
C ARG A 209 9.95 -7.96 13.04
N ALA A 210 10.84 -8.69 12.35
CA ALA A 210 10.44 -9.80 11.47
C ALA A 210 9.70 -10.96 12.19
N ASN A 211 9.98 -11.17 13.48
CA ASN A 211 9.27 -12.11 14.33
C ASN A 211 8.14 -11.48 15.16
N GLY A 212 7.82 -10.22 14.89
CA GLY A 212 6.69 -9.51 15.50
C GLY A 212 5.35 -9.95 14.94
N THR A 213 4.29 -9.36 15.49
CA THR A 213 2.90 -9.65 15.09
C THR A 213 2.19 -8.43 14.50
N ARG A 214 2.90 -7.31 14.32
CA ARG A 214 2.33 -6.03 13.86
C ARG A 214 2.65 -5.81 12.38
N HIS A 215 2.15 -6.68 11.50
CA HIS A 215 2.44 -6.66 10.07
C HIS A 215 1.22 -6.26 9.23
N GLY A 216 1.41 -6.03 7.93
CA GLY A 216 0.32 -5.70 7.02
C GLY A 216 -0.31 -4.37 7.38
N ILE A 217 0.53 -3.36 7.65
CA ILE A 217 0.06 -2.02 7.96
C ILE A 217 -0.43 -1.38 6.67
N CYS A 218 -1.75 -1.14 6.60
CA CYS A 218 -2.39 -0.61 5.39
C CYS A 218 -2.97 0.79 5.57
N SER A 219 -3.09 1.27 6.81
CA SER A 219 -3.66 2.58 7.12
C SER A 219 -3.15 3.10 8.45
N VAL A 220 -3.04 4.42 8.52
CA VAL A 220 -2.78 5.16 9.76
C VAL A 220 -3.64 6.40 9.82
N ALA A 221 -3.86 6.92 11.02
CA ALA A 221 -4.51 8.21 11.25
C ALA A 221 -3.86 8.87 12.47
N GLU A 222 -3.39 10.10 12.29
CA GLU A 222 -2.94 10.93 13.40
C GLU A 222 -4.12 11.74 13.93
N LYS A 223 -4.34 11.72 15.24
CA LYS A 223 -5.38 12.50 15.90
C LYS A 223 -5.02 12.74 17.37
N ASP A 224 -5.16 13.98 17.82
CA ASP A 224 -4.97 14.39 19.22
C ASP A 224 -3.62 13.93 19.82
N GLY A 225 -2.55 14.00 19.03
CA GLY A 225 -1.20 13.56 19.45
C GLY A 225 -0.98 12.05 19.46
N LEU A 226 -1.99 11.26 19.08
CA LEU A 226 -1.91 9.81 18.94
C LEU A 226 -1.85 9.40 17.47
N LEU A 227 -1.05 8.39 17.18
CA LEU A 227 -1.03 7.71 15.90
C LEU A 227 -1.76 6.37 16.00
N PHE A 228 -2.93 6.28 15.35
CA PHE A 228 -3.69 5.05 15.22
C PHE A 228 -3.23 4.28 13.99
N ILE A 229 -2.82 3.03 14.18
CA ILE A 229 -2.23 2.19 13.13
C ILE A 229 -3.07 0.93 12.94
N ALA A 230 -3.61 0.73 11.74
CA ALA A 230 -4.38 -0.46 11.41
C ALA A 230 -3.46 -1.58 10.90
N SER A 231 -3.24 -2.60 11.73
CA SER A 231 -2.47 -3.80 11.38
C SER A 231 -3.43 -4.88 10.88
N ARG A 232 -3.60 -4.94 9.55
CA ARG A 232 -4.47 -5.94 8.92
C ARG A 232 -3.90 -7.36 9.07
N GLY A 233 -2.58 -7.51 9.03
CA GLY A 233 -1.93 -8.80 9.25
C GLY A 233 -1.90 -9.25 10.71
N GLY A 234 -1.90 -8.29 11.63
CA GLY A 234 -1.90 -8.54 13.07
C GLY A 234 -3.29 -8.57 13.71
N ASP A 235 -4.35 -8.35 12.92
CA ASP A 235 -5.75 -8.27 13.37
C ASP A 235 -5.95 -7.34 14.58
N CYS A 236 -5.35 -6.15 14.53
CA CYS A 236 -5.43 -5.18 15.62
C CYS A 236 -5.26 -3.73 15.14
N VAL A 237 -5.69 -2.80 15.99
CA VAL A 237 -5.38 -1.37 15.90
C VAL A 237 -4.42 -1.02 17.03
N LEU A 238 -3.32 -0.35 16.68
CA LEU A 238 -2.34 0.16 17.64
C LEU A 238 -2.59 1.64 17.85
N ALA A 239 -2.30 2.13 19.06
CA ALA A 239 -2.23 3.55 19.37
C ALA A 239 -0.84 3.84 19.91
N ILE A 240 -0.14 4.80 19.30
CA ILE A 240 1.20 5.22 19.71
C ILE A 240 1.14 6.70 20.06
N ASP A 241 1.68 7.04 21.22
CA ASP A 241 1.85 8.42 21.66
C ASP A 241 3.03 9.07 20.91
N LEU A 242 2.75 10.15 20.18
CA LEU A 242 3.78 10.89 19.44
C LEU A 242 4.58 11.84 20.35
N ALA A 243 4.02 12.28 21.47
CA ALA A 243 4.66 13.18 22.42
C ALA A 243 5.66 12.46 23.32
N SER A 244 5.42 11.18 23.62
CA SER A 244 6.38 10.36 24.38
C SER A 244 7.68 10.07 23.62
N GLY A 245 7.81 10.56 22.38
CA GLY A 245 9.01 10.40 21.57
C GLY A 245 9.41 8.95 21.43
N GLY A 246 8.43 8.05 21.20
CA GLY A 246 8.66 6.62 20.96
C GLY A 246 9.41 6.35 19.65
N PHE A 247 10.56 6.98 19.51
CA PHE A 247 11.54 6.90 18.43
C PHE A 247 12.75 6.13 18.95
#